data_AF-A0A1H5YSR6-F1
#
_entry.id   AF-A0A1H5YSR6-F1
#
_cell.length_a   1.000
_cell.length_b   1.000
_cell.length_c   1.000
_cell.angle_alpha   90.00
_cell.angle_beta   90.00
_cell.angle_gamma   90.00
#
_symmetry.space_group_name_H-M   'P 1'
#
loop_
_entity.id
_entity.type
_entity.pdbx_description
1 polymer ?
#
loop_
_entity_poly.entity_id
_entity_poly.type
_entity_poly.pdbx_seq_one_letter_code
_entity_poly.pdbx_strand_id
1 'polypeptide(L)'
;MAKLKGSKQSDFLIGSADRDKIKGMDGDDILLGLGGDDHLKGDKDDDTLEGGDGRDKLDAGKGDDLLDGGAGDDVLFGDAGASSGSGSGDPLKLWDKSAGSGSGAGSGSGSGKGSGDAGFSDYLDGGSGNDFIFGSGGDDEV
;
A
#
# COMPACT_ATOMS: atom_id res chain seq x y z
N MET A 1 -14.06 -15.30 -1.63
CA MET A 1 -13.12 -15.75 -0.59
C MET A 1 -12.30 -16.96 -0.98
N ALA A 2 -11.39 -16.68 -1.90
CA ALA A 2 -10.15 -17.37 -2.14
C ALA A 2 -9.10 -17.01 -1.08
N LYS A 3 -8.14 -17.92 -0.93
CA LYS A 3 -6.89 -17.70 -0.20
C LYS A 3 -5.76 -18.04 -1.16
N LEU A 4 -5.07 -17.03 -1.63
CA LEU A 4 -3.98 -17.15 -2.58
C LEU A 4 -2.67 -16.91 -1.86
N LYS A 5 -1.67 -17.72 -2.20
CA LYS A 5 -0.35 -17.67 -1.59
C LYS A 5 0.68 -17.96 -2.67
N GLY A 6 1.62 -17.05 -2.84
CA GLY A 6 2.78 -17.20 -3.69
C GLY A 6 3.85 -18.08 -3.07
N SER A 7 5.09 -17.84 -3.47
CA SER A 7 6.23 -18.72 -3.34
C SER A 7 7.43 -18.00 -2.73
N LYS A 8 8.59 -18.04 -3.38
CA LYS A 8 9.79 -17.27 -3.00
C LYS A 8 10.40 -16.61 -4.24
N GLN A 9 9.59 -16.53 -5.29
CA GLN A 9 9.90 -16.08 -6.63
C GLN A 9 8.76 -15.14 -6.98
N SER A 10 9.02 -14.24 -7.92
CA SER A 10 7.99 -13.36 -8.47
C SER A 10 6.76 -14.14 -8.93
N ASP A 11 5.64 -13.86 -8.30
CA ASP A 11 4.35 -14.47 -8.55
C ASP A 11 3.36 -13.44 -9.11
N PHE A 12 2.40 -13.93 -9.90
CA PHE A 12 1.27 -13.13 -10.38
C PHE A 12 -0.02 -13.73 -9.82
N LEU A 13 -0.60 -13.06 -8.83
CA LEU A 13 -1.74 -13.55 -8.06
C LEU A 13 -2.96 -12.66 -8.32
N ILE A 14 -4.05 -13.26 -8.79
CA ILE A 14 -5.30 -12.58 -9.08
C ILE A 14 -6.41 -13.13 -8.18
N GLY A 15 -7.09 -12.25 -7.47
CA GLY A 15 -8.30 -12.48 -6.70
C GLY A 15 -9.54 -12.63 -7.58
N SER A 16 -10.67 -12.19 -7.05
CA SER A 16 -12.00 -12.36 -7.61
C SER A 16 -12.88 -11.17 -7.27
N ALA A 17 -14.17 -11.21 -7.63
CA ALA A 17 -15.11 -10.15 -7.25
C ALA A 17 -15.65 -10.29 -5.81
N ASP A 18 -15.13 -11.23 -5.03
CA ASP A 18 -15.47 -11.46 -3.63
C ASP A 18 -14.25 -11.16 -2.77
N ARG A 19 -14.46 -10.78 -1.49
CA ARG A 19 -13.39 -10.70 -0.47
C ARG A 19 -12.43 -11.87 -0.52
N ASP A 20 -11.15 -11.59 -0.66
CA ASP A 20 -10.04 -12.51 -0.81
C ASP A 20 -8.89 -12.19 0.15
N LYS A 21 -7.97 -13.15 0.29
CA LYS A 21 -6.73 -13.00 1.03
C LYS A 21 -5.58 -13.46 0.16
N ILE A 22 -4.71 -12.53 -0.21
CA ILE A 22 -3.59 -12.77 -1.12
C ILE A 22 -2.29 -12.46 -0.39
N LYS A 23 -1.29 -13.35 -0.53
CA LYS A 23 0.02 -13.20 0.10
C LYS A 23 1.12 -13.57 -0.90
N GLY A 24 1.97 -12.61 -1.24
CA GLY A 24 3.09 -12.75 -2.17
C GLY A 24 4.19 -13.67 -1.64
N MET A 25 4.91 -13.20 -0.61
CA MET A 25 5.90 -13.87 0.26
C MET A 25 7.34 -13.32 0.13
N ASP A 26 8.15 -13.88 -0.76
CA ASP A 26 9.49 -13.35 -1.05
C ASP A 26 9.53 -13.24 -2.59
N GLY A 27 10.26 -12.26 -3.10
CA GLY A 27 10.36 -11.97 -4.53
C GLY A 27 9.34 -10.93 -4.99
N ASP A 28 9.67 -10.26 -6.09
CA ASP A 28 8.89 -9.14 -6.63
C ASP A 28 7.53 -9.63 -7.16
N ASP A 29 6.46 -9.46 -6.39
CA ASP A 29 5.15 -10.04 -6.68
C ASP A 29 4.16 -9.02 -7.25
N ILE A 30 3.18 -9.51 -8.03
CA ILE A 30 2.02 -8.71 -8.48
C ILE A 30 0.75 -9.33 -7.91
N LEU A 31 0.05 -8.56 -7.08
CA LEU A 31 -1.17 -8.97 -6.38
C LEU A 31 -2.34 -8.09 -6.80
N LEU A 32 -3.37 -8.69 -7.40
CA LEU A 32 -4.59 -8.00 -7.83
C LEU A 32 -5.79 -8.53 -7.06
N GLY A 33 -6.50 -7.68 -6.30
CA GLY A 33 -7.71 -8.03 -5.55
C GLY A 33 -8.95 -8.15 -6.44
N LEU A 34 -9.13 -7.17 -7.34
CA LEU A 34 -10.26 -6.96 -8.24
C LEU A 34 -11.49 -6.36 -7.55
N GLY A 35 -12.26 -7.15 -6.81
CA GLY A 35 -13.52 -6.67 -6.26
C GLY A 35 -13.88 -7.30 -4.92
N GLY A 36 -14.59 -6.53 -4.09
CA GLY A 36 -14.91 -6.90 -2.72
C GLY A 36 -13.78 -6.53 -1.75
N ASP A 37 -14.09 -6.55 -0.45
CA ASP A 37 -13.14 -6.10 0.59
C ASP A 37 -11.95 -7.07 0.76
N ASP A 38 -10.81 -6.77 0.17
CA ASP A 38 -9.65 -7.66 0.07
C ASP A 38 -8.53 -7.38 1.07
N HIS A 39 -7.71 -8.40 1.33
CA HIS A 39 -6.48 -8.27 2.12
C HIS A 39 -5.29 -8.77 1.30
N LEU A 40 -4.45 -7.84 0.83
CA LEU A 40 -3.27 -8.10 0.03
C LEU A 40 -2.02 -7.90 0.87
N LYS A 41 -1.04 -8.80 0.73
CA LYS A 41 0.24 -8.71 1.43
C LYS A 41 1.42 -9.11 0.54
N GLY A 42 2.35 -8.19 0.28
CA GLY A 42 3.56 -8.46 -0.49
C GLY A 42 4.61 -9.25 0.31
N ASP A 43 4.90 -8.78 1.53
CA ASP A 43 5.92 -9.21 2.50
C ASP A 43 7.34 -8.68 2.28
N LYS A 44 8.08 -9.10 1.25
CA LYS A 44 9.51 -8.78 1.08
C LYS A 44 9.82 -8.70 -0.41
N ASP A 45 10.81 -7.87 -0.70
CA ASP A 45 11.22 -7.49 -2.06
C ASP A 45 10.18 -6.54 -2.69
N ASP A 46 10.39 -6.10 -3.92
CA ASP A 46 9.67 -4.96 -4.49
C ASP A 46 8.33 -5.43 -5.09
N ASP A 47 7.22 -5.13 -4.43
CA ASP A 47 5.91 -5.68 -4.73
C ASP A 47 4.96 -4.67 -5.40
N THR A 48 4.01 -5.15 -6.20
CA THR A 48 2.90 -4.35 -6.74
C THR A 48 1.55 -4.89 -6.26
N LEU A 49 0.79 -4.07 -5.54
CA LEU A 49 -0.50 -4.42 -4.96
C LEU A 49 -1.61 -3.50 -5.51
N GLU A 50 -2.67 -4.08 -6.07
CA GLU A 50 -3.89 -3.37 -6.52
C GLU A 50 -5.12 -3.94 -5.81
N GLY A 51 -5.82 -3.13 -5.01
CA GLY A 51 -7.04 -3.50 -4.28
C GLY A 51 -8.21 -3.75 -5.23
N GLY A 52 -8.57 -2.71 -5.99
CA GLY A 52 -9.69 -2.75 -6.92
C GLY A 52 -10.93 -2.11 -6.33
N ASP A 53 -12.12 -2.65 -6.60
CA ASP A 53 -13.36 -2.14 -6.01
C ASP A 53 -13.56 -2.74 -4.61
N GLY A 54 -13.66 -1.95 -3.54
CA GLY A 54 -13.81 -2.57 -2.22
C GLY A 54 -13.60 -1.67 -1.04
N ARG A 55 -13.19 -2.28 0.06
CA ARG A 55 -12.59 -1.62 1.21
C ARG A 55 -11.42 -2.49 1.60
N ASP A 56 -10.31 -2.16 1.00
CA ASP A 56 -9.19 -3.06 0.87
C ASP A 56 -8.11 -2.71 1.88
N LYS A 57 -7.34 -3.74 2.23
CA LYS A 57 -6.17 -3.59 3.08
C LYS A 57 -4.94 -4.10 2.34
N LEU A 58 -4.05 -3.19 2.02
CA LEU A 58 -2.80 -3.45 1.30
C LEU A 58 -1.63 -3.25 2.27
N ASP A 59 -0.75 -4.24 2.36
CA ASP A 59 0.47 -4.26 3.20
C ASP A 59 1.61 -4.75 2.33
N ALA A 60 2.38 -3.83 1.75
CA ALA A 60 3.36 -4.19 0.73
C ALA A 60 4.58 -4.87 1.35
N GLY A 61 5.21 -4.27 2.34
CA GLY A 61 6.02 -4.99 3.30
C GLY A 61 7.45 -4.51 3.39
N LYS A 62 8.37 -4.94 2.57
CA LYS A 62 9.74 -4.43 2.63
C LYS A 62 10.29 -4.44 1.24
N GLY A 63 10.66 -3.30 0.73
CA GLY A 63 11.04 -3.17 -0.66
C GLY A 63 10.53 -1.82 -1.13
N ASP A 64 10.98 -1.41 -2.30
CA ASP A 64 10.42 -0.22 -2.95
C ASP A 64 9.11 -0.65 -3.62
N ASP A 65 7.99 -0.41 -2.94
CA ASP A 65 6.70 -1.01 -3.30
C ASP A 65 5.76 -0.07 -4.08
N LEU A 66 4.82 -0.66 -4.83
CA LEU A 66 3.75 0.05 -5.53
C LEU A 66 2.37 -0.40 -5.01
N LEU A 67 1.58 0.51 -4.45
CA LEU A 67 0.24 0.25 -3.93
C LEU A 67 -0.80 1.13 -4.63
N ASP A 68 -1.89 0.51 -5.08
CA ASP A 68 -3.10 1.17 -5.56
C ASP A 68 -4.32 0.62 -4.81
N GLY A 69 -5.00 1.47 -4.05
CA GLY A 69 -6.22 1.12 -3.32
C GLY A 69 -7.41 0.86 -4.23
N GLY A 70 -7.47 1.52 -5.39
CA GLY A 70 -8.62 1.44 -6.29
C GLY A 70 -9.81 2.28 -5.81
N ALA A 71 -11.01 1.71 -5.86
CA ALA A 71 -12.24 2.40 -5.47
C ALA A 71 -12.75 1.86 -4.14
N GLY A 72 -12.75 2.70 -3.11
CA GLY A 72 -13.09 2.20 -1.79
C GLY A 72 -12.74 3.17 -0.68
N ASP A 73 -13.05 2.78 0.55
CA ASP A 73 -12.41 3.41 1.71
C ASP A 73 -11.29 2.45 2.13
N ASP A 74 -10.08 2.70 1.65
CA ASP A 74 -8.98 1.72 1.70
C ASP A 74 -7.95 2.02 2.78
N VAL A 75 -7.11 1.02 3.08
CA VAL A 75 -6.01 1.15 4.05
C VAL A 75 -4.72 0.59 3.46
N LEU A 76 -3.76 1.46 3.20
CA LEU A 76 -2.48 1.14 2.54
C LEU A 76 -1.31 1.30 3.51
N PHE A 77 -0.45 0.30 3.58
CA PHE A 77 0.80 0.30 4.36
C PHE A 77 1.97 0.00 3.44
N GLY A 78 2.91 0.94 3.32
CA GLY A 78 4.15 0.79 2.55
C GLY A 78 5.06 -0.28 3.17
N ASP A 79 5.46 -0.10 4.43
CA ASP A 79 6.31 -1.08 5.12
C ASP A 79 5.59 -1.99 6.15
N ALA A 80 6.19 -3.17 6.35
CA ALA A 80 6.03 -4.16 7.41
C ALA A 80 6.60 -3.62 8.74
N GLY A 81 6.17 -2.43 9.11
CA GLY A 81 6.66 -1.67 10.24
C GLY A 81 5.63 -0.69 10.78
N ALA A 82 4.61 -0.35 9.99
CA ALA A 82 3.44 0.40 10.42
C ALA A 82 2.52 -0.43 11.34
N SER A 83 3.10 -1.08 12.35
CA SER A 83 2.38 -1.47 13.55
C SER A 83 1.80 -0.19 14.13
N SER A 84 0.48 -0.17 14.25
CA SER A 84 -0.39 0.92 14.74
C SER A 84 -0.08 1.43 16.16
N GLY A 85 1.17 1.77 16.48
CA GLY A 85 1.57 2.19 17.82
C GLY A 85 3.05 2.49 18.13
N SER A 86 4.03 2.29 17.25
CA SER A 86 5.41 2.74 17.56
C SER A 86 6.35 2.77 16.36
N GLY A 87 6.42 3.91 15.69
CA GLY A 87 7.50 4.28 14.80
C GLY A 87 7.86 5.73 15.12
N SER A 88 9.12 6.02 15.38
CA SER A 88 9.63 7.35 15.75
C SER A 88 9.70 8.35 14.59
N GLY A 89 8.83 8.20 13.59
CA GLY A 89 8.55 9.18 12.54
C GLY A 89 7.10 9.60 12.68
N ASP A 90 6.83 10.90 12.68
CA ASP A 90 5.56 11.51 13.03
C ASP A 90 4.32 10.72 12.54
N PRO A 91 3.44 10.21 13.42
CA PRO A 91 2.33 9.32 13.07
C PRO A 91 1.17 10.01 12.32
N LEU A 92 1.42 11.19 11.74
CA LEU A 92 0.39 12.08 11.19
C LEU A 92 0.84 12.74 9.89
N LYS A 93 1.31 11.96 8.92
CA LYS A 93 0.94 12.23 7.52
C LYS A 93 -0.24 11.34 7.14
N LEU A 94 -1.35 11.51 7.87
CA LEU A 94 -2.66 11.11 7.38
C LEU A 94 -2.95 12.02 6.19
N TRP A 95 -2.68 11.55 4.96
CA TRP A 95 -3.12 12.26 3.75
C TRP A 95 -4.63 12.05 3.61
N ASP A 96 -5.39 12.80 4.39
CA ASP A 96 -6.85 12.83 4.32
C ASP A 96 -7.26 13.64 3.07
N LYS A 97 -7.63 12.96 1.98
CA LYS A 97 -8.24 13.57 0.79
C LYS A 97 -9.64 14.18 1.08
N SER A 98 -10.23 13.98 2.27
CA SER A 98 -11.60 14.43 2.60
C SER A 98 -11.71 15.86 3.15
N ALA A 99 -10.60 16.55 3.41
CA ALA A 99 -10.62 18.01 3.58
C ALA A 99 -10.78 18.69 2.21
N GLY A 100 -12.04 18.90 1.82
CA GLY A 100 -12.44 19.22 0.45
C GLY A 100 -11.73 20.36 -0.29
N SER A 101 -11.89 20.30 -1.61
CA SER A 101 -11.58 21.35 -2.59
C SER A 101 -10.08 21.67 -2.76
N GLY A 102 -9.36 20.81 -3.47
CA GLY A 102 -8.02 21.15 -3.96
C GLY A 102 -7.63 20.31 -5.17
N SER A 103 -7.35 20.97 -6.28
CA SER A 103 -6.76 20.39 -7.49
C SER A 103 -5.42 19.70 -7.18
N GLY A 104 -5.23 18.50 -7.70
CA GLY A 104 -3.96 17.75 -7.71
C GLY A 104 -4.22 16.30 -7.33
N ALA A 105 -3.89 15.26 -8.11
CA ALA A 105 -2.55 15.04 -8.65
C ALA A 105 -1.51 15.71 -7.74
N GLY A 106 -1.47 15.24 -6.49
CA GLY A 106 -0.32 15.50 -5.64
C GLY A 106 0.86 14.82 -6.28
N SER A 107 1.54 15.49 -7.22
CA SER A 107 2.98 15.34 -7.33
C SER A 107 3.54 15.85 -6.01
N GLY A 108 3.50 15.01 -4.99
CA GLY A 108 4.23 15.18 -3.76
C GLY A 108 5.70 14.96 -4.07
N SER A 109 6.33 15.88 -4.80
CA SER A 109 7.78 16.03 -4.79
C SER A 109 8.17 16.55 -3.41
N GLY A 110 8.06 15.69 -2.41
CA GLY A 110 8.54 15.88 -1.06
C GLY A 110 10.05 15.79 -1.06
N SER A 111 10.72 16.80 -1.62
CA SER A 111 12.14 17.05 -1.41
C SER A 111 12.37 17.47 0.06
N GLY A 112 12.12 16.57 1.00
CA GLY A 112 12.22 16.78 2.44
C GLY A 112 13.45 16.11 3.02
N LYS A 113 14.63 16.68 2.77
CA LYS A 113 15.88 16.25 3.43
C LYS A 113 15.72 16.30 4.96
N GLY A 114 15.62 15.14 5.59
CA GLY A 114 15.46 14.98 7.04
C GLY A 114 16.11 13.70 7.56
N SER A 115 17.45 13.67 7.55
CA SER A 115 18.30 12.86 8.43
C SER A 115 17.92 11.38 8.69
N GLY A 116 18.37 10.48 7.80
CA GLY A 116 19.14 9.33 8.26
C GLY A 116 18.42 8.01 8.55
N ASP A 117 17.27 7.73 7.95
CA ASP A 117 16.68 6.39 7.99
C ASP A 117 16.87 5.68 6.65
N ALA A 118 17.41 4.46 6.70
CA ALA A 118 17.56 3.56 5.56
C ALA A 118 16.19 2.92 5.23
N GLY A 119 15.22 3.75 4.88
CA GLY A 119 13.87 3.35 4.46
C GLY A 119 13.82 2.99 2.98
N PHE A 120 12.82 2.20 2.60
CA PHE A 120 12.48 1.95 1.21
C PHE A 120 11.65 3.12 0.66
N SER A 121 11.58 3.27 -0.66
CA SER A 121 10.83 4.31 -1.34
C SER A 121 9.59 3.72 -1.97
N ASP A 122 8.43 3.98 -1.36
CA ASP A 122 7.17 3.44 -1.82
C ASP A 122 6.36 4.44 -2.66
N TYR A 123 5.49 3.93 -3.54
CA TYR A 123 4.43 4.70 -4.18
C TYR A 123 3.06 4.18 -3.70
N LEU A 124 2.25 5.05 -3.09
CA LEU A 124 0.96 4.67 -2.54
C LEU A 124 -0.16 5.59 -3.07
N ASP A 125 -1.04 5.07 -3.94
CA ASP A 125 -2.26 5.76 -4.34
C ASP A 125 -3.48 5.11 -3.68
N GLY A 126 -4.19 5.85 -2.83
CA GLY A 126 -5.46 5.36 -2.27
C GLY A 126 -6.60 5.28 -3.29
N GLY A 127 -6.43 5.88 -4.48
CA GLY A 127 -7.48 5.91 -5.49
C GLY A 127 -8.66 6.80 -5.08
N SER A 128 -9.89 6.30 -5.26
CA SER A 128 -11.12 7.04 -4.99
C SER A 128 -11.80 6.61 -3.71
N GLY A 129 -12.09 7.58 -2.83
CA GLY A 129 -12.83 7.38 -1.59
C GLY A 129 -12.09 8.03 -0.42
N ASN A 130 -12.32 7.56 0.80
CA ASN A 130 -11.63 8.09 1.99
C ASN A 130 -10.60 7.07 2.49
N ASP A 131 -9.36 7.29 2.08
CA ASP A 131 -8.29 6.32 2.27
C ASP A 131 -7.43 6.65 3.49
N PHE A 132 -6.86 5.62 4.10
CA PHE A 132 -5.85 5.73 5.13
C PHE A 132 -4.51 5.20 4.60
N ILE A 133 -3.56 6.09 4.36
CA ILE A 133 -2.26 5.73 3.80
C ILE A 133 -1.14 5.90 4.85
N PHE A 134 -0.29 4.88 4.97
CA PHE A 134 0.85 4.84 5.88
C PHE A 134 2.13 4.52 5.10
N GLY A 135 2.85 5.55 4.64
CA GLY A 135 4.10 5.40 3.87
C GLY A 135 5.32 4.92 4.67
N SER A 136 5.36 5.15 5.99
CA SER A 136 6.53 4.85 6.85
C SER A 136 7.68 5.83 6.64
N GLY A 137 8.94 5.40 6.86
CA GLY A 137 10.12 6.23 6.66
C GLY A 137 10.78 5.86 5.35
N GLY A 138 11.30 6.83 4.62
CA GLY A 138 11.68 6.65 3.23
C GLY A 138 11.43 7.94 2.46
N ASP A 139 11.78 7.93 1.17
CA ASP A 139 11.37 8.99 0.24
C ASP A 139 10.09 8.52 -0.48
N ASP A 140 8.98 8.38 0.27
CA ASP A 140 7.70 7.85 -0.24
C ASP A 140 6.93 8.89 -1.06
N GLU A 141 6.22 8.42 -2.09
CA GLU A 141 5.27 9.17 -2.91
C GLU A 141 3.82 8.73 -2.59
N VAL A 142 2.94 9.73 -2.42
CA VAL A 142 1.51 9.59 -2.04
C VAL A 142 0.64 10.59 -2.77
#